data_AF-X1IFE4-F1
#
_entry.id   AF-X1IFE4-F1
#
_cell.length_a   1.000
_cell.length_b   1.000
_cell.length_c   1.000
_cell.angle_alpha   90.00
_cell.angle_beta   90.00
_cell.angle_gamma   90.00
#
_symmetry.space_group_name_H-M   'P 1'
#
loop_
_entity.id
_entity.type
_entity.pdbx_description
1 polymer ?
#
loop_
_entity_poly.entity_id
_entity_poly.type
_entity_poly.pdbx_seq_one_letter_code
_entity_poly.pdbx_strand_id
1 'polypeptide(L)'
;MAMLADSFNIDYSAGKLDPEIHLPSTVKLELVGFITMELPRWRDRPDRPKAHAETILTEHLCDHLNSTAYYSTVWSHVQFRTETGDETRGGRKIDLTVKPRGAVFIIEGRRHTQFDALFPIECKRLPTPK
;
A
#
# COMPACT_ATOMS: atom_id res chain seq x y z
N MET A 1 -21.00 36.20 6.60
CA MET A 1 -20.64 35.06 5.71
C MET A 1 -20.57 33.83 6.61
N ALA A 2 -21.66 33.08 6.67
CA ALA A 2 -21.81 31.93 7.57
C ALA A 2 -21.45 30.65 6.82
N MET A 3 -20.54 29.85 7.38
CA MET A 3 -20.20 28.51 6.92
C MET A 3 -21.31 27.56 7.34
N LEU A 4 -22.07 27.04 6.37
CA LEU A 4 -22.96 25.90 6.59
C LEU A 4 -22.08 24.65 6.67
N ALA A 5 -22.03 24.04 7.85
CA ALA A 5 -21.44 22.73 8.03
C ALA A 5 -22.43 21.69 7.49
N ASP A 6 -22.20 21.23 6.26
CA ASP A 6 -22.85 20.00 5.80
C ASP A 6 -22.31 18.86 6.65
N SER A 7 -23.18 18.38 7.53
CA SER A 7 -23.02 17.14 8.27
C SER A 7 -23.01 15.98 7.28
N PHE A 8 -21.80 15.65 6.79
CA PHE A 8 -21.57 14.40 6.09
C PHE A 8 -21.95 13.28 7.05
N ASN A 9 -23.01 12.54 6.72
CA ASN A 9 -23.27 11.22 7.27
C ASN A 9 -22.04 10.37 6.95
N ILE A 10 -21.11 10.31 7.90
CA ILE A 10 -20.05 9.31 7.89
C ILE A 10 -20.77 8.02 8.22
N ASP A 11 -21.00 7.19 7.21
CA ASP A 11 -21.44 5.82 7.41
C ASP A 11 -20.37 5.10 8.22
N TYR A 12 -20.59 4.99 9.53
CA TYR A 12 -19.77 4.16 10.40
C TYR A 12 -20.17 2.70 10.14
N SER A 13 -19.67 2.13 9.05
CA SER A 13 -19.61 0.68 8.92
C SER A 13 -18.51 0.16 9.84
N ALA A 14 -18.86 -0.12 11.09
CA ALA A 14 -18.11 -1.04 11.92
C ALA A 14 -18.34 -2.46 11.39
N GLY A 15 -17.75 -2.77 10.23
CA GLY A 15 -17.61 -4.14 9.79
C GLY A 15 -16.81 -4.85 10.87
N LYS A 16 -17.40 -5.89 11.47
CA LYS A 16 -16.64 -6.85 12.27
C LYS A 16 -15.57 -7.40 11.33
N LEU A 17 -14.32 -6.96 11.51
CA LEU A 17 -13.20 -7.55 10.83
C LEU A 17 -13.25 -9.04 11.15
N ASP A 18 -13.11 -9.86 10.11
CA ASP A 18 -13.05 -11.31 10.25
C ASP A 18 -12.13 -11.65 11.43
N PRO A 19 -12.52 -12.56 12.34
CA PRO A 19 -11.66 -12.99 13.45
C PRO A 19 -10.24 -13.40 13.04
N GLU A 20 -10.03 -13.78 11.76
CA GLU A 20 -8.71 -14.10 11.20
C GLU A 20 -7.84 -12.85 10.91
N ILE A 21 -8.39 -11.64 10.90
CA ILE A 21 -7.68 -10.37 10.60
C ILE A 21 -6.89 -9.83 11.82
N HIS A 22 -7.03 -10.46 12.99
CA HIS A 22 -6.41 -10.02 14.25
C HIS A 22 -5.21 -10.87 14.72
N LEU A 23 -4.30 -11.21 13.80
CA LEU A 23 -2.92 -11.51 14.20
C LEU A 23 -2.04 -10.38 13.67
N PRO A 24 -1.52 -9.49 14.54
CA PRO A 24 -0.67 -8.36 14.14
C PRO A 24 0.53 -8.76 13.26
N SER A 25 0.94 -10.03 13.33
CA SER A 25 2.00 -10.62 12.52
C SER A 25 1.55 -11.20 11.18
N THR A 26 0.27 -11.59 11.00
CA THR A 26 -0.21 -12.19 9.74
C THR A 26 -0.46 -11.16 8.68
N VAL A 27 -1.08 -10.00 8.99
CA VAL A 27 -1.39 -8.97 7.99
C VAL A 27 -0.14 -8.53 7.21
N LYS A 28 0.99 -8.34 7.91
CA LYS A 28 2.27 -8.02 7.27
C LYS A 28 2.78 -9.16 6.37
N LEU A 29 2.72 -10.40 6.86
CA LEU A 29 3.18 -11.57 6.10
C LEU A 29 2.29 -11.84 4.89
N GLU A 30 0.98 -11.69 5.02
CA GLU A 30 0.01 -11.84 3.94
C GLU A 30 0.16 -10.75 2.90
N LEU A 31 0.42 -9.50 3.31
CA LEU A 31 0.72 -8.40 2.40
C LEU A 31 2.02 -8.66 1.62
N VAL A 32 3.08 -9.12 2.30
CA VAL A 32 4.33 -9.54 1.63
C VAL A 32 4.06 -10.71 0.70
N GLY A 33 3.20 -11.66 1.09
CA GLY A 33 2.76 -12.77 0.24
C GLY A 33 2.03 -12.28 -1.01
N PHE A 34 1.11 -11.33 -0.87
CA PHE A 34 0.40 -10.69 -1.98
C PHE A 34 1.37 -10.03 -2.96
N ILE A 35 2.29 -9.19 -2.47
CA ILE A 35 3.31 -8.54 -3.30
C ILE A 35 4.17 -9.60 -4.00
N THR A 36 4.60 -10.64 -3.28
CA THR A 36 5.44 -11.72 -3.81
C THR A 36 4.75 -12.51 -4.92
N MET A 37 3.44 -12.77 -4.79
CA MET A 37 2.65 -13.45 -5.82
C MET A 37 2.45 -12.60 -7.08
N GLU A 38 2.31 -11.28 -6.90
CA GLU A 38 2.09 -10.35 -8.01
C GLU A 38 3.38 -9.93 -8.73
N LEU A 39 4.55 -10.00 -8.06
CA LEU A 39 5.83 -9.60 -8.64
C LEU A 39 6.17 -10.31 -9.96
N PRO A 40 6.09 -11.65 -10.10
CA PRO A 40 6.32 -12.33 -11.37
C PRO A 40 5.30 -11.92 -12.44
N ARG A 41 4.02 -11.77 -12.05
CA ARG A 41 2.95 -11.37 -12.96
C ARG A 41 3.22 -9.99 -13.55
N TRP A 42 3.59 -9.03 -12.71
CA TRP A 42 4.03 -7.69 -13.13
C TRP A 42 5.28 -7.75 -14.02
N ARG A 43 6.33 -8.46 -13.58
CA ARG A 43 7.62 -8.54 -14.26
C ARG A 43 7.48 -9.04 -15.69
N ASP A 44 6.63 -10.06 -15.87
CA ASP A 44 6.47 -10.83 -17.10
C ASP A 44 5.30 -10.33 -17.97
N ARG A 45 4.67 -9.19 -17.61
CA ARG A 45 3.60 -8.58 -18.43
C ARG A 45 4.13 -8.24 -19.84
N PRO A 46 3.44 -8.68 -20.91
CA PRO A 46 3.88 -8.43 -22.28
C PRO A 46 3.77 -6.94 -22.67
N ASP A 47 2.86 -6.21 -22.04
CA ASP A 47 2.57 -4.80 -22.26
C ASP A 47 3.34 -3.86 -21.32
N ARG A 48 4.22 -4.40 -20.44
CA ARG A 48 5.00 -3.56 -19.52
C ARG A 48 5.98 -2.68 -20.31
N PRO A 49 5.93 -1.34 -20.16
CA PRO A 49 6.90 -0.46 -20.82
C PRO A 49 8.33 -0.80 -20.39
N LYS A 50 9.27 -0.73 -21.34
CA LYS A 50 10.71 -0.87 -21.03
C LYS A 50 11.14 0.32 -20.17
N ALA A 51 11.56 0.05 -18.94
CA ALA A 51 12.10 1.04 -18.01
C ALA A 51 13.34 0.48 -17.32
N HIS A 52 14.31 1.36 -17.04
CA HIS A 52 15.59 1.01 -16.42
C HIS A 52 15.83 1.82 -15.14
N ALA A 53 15.17 2.99 -15.01
CA ALA A 53 15.18 3.77 -13.80
C ALA A 53 14.32 3.08 -12.74
N GLU A 54 14.88 2.94 -11.54
CA GLU A 54 14.24 2.27 -10.41
C GLU A 54 12.96 2.96 -9.98
N THR A 55 12.95 4.29 -9.87
CA THR A 55 11.74 5.06 -9.57
C THR A 55 10.59 4.73 -10.53
N ILE A 56 10.87 4.64 -11.84
CA ILE A 56 9.86 4.30 -12.87
C ILE A 56 9.41 2.84 -12.72
N LEU A 57 10.34 1.93 -12.45
CA LEU A 57 9.99 0.52 -12.21
C LEU A 57 9.09 0.37 -10.98
N THR A 58 9.39 1.10 -9.91
CA THR A 58 8.60 1.09 -8.67
C THR A 58 7.24 1.76 -8.87
N GLU A 59 7.15 2.83 -9.66
CA GLU A 59 5.89 3.44 -10.09
C GLU A 59 5.01 2.44 -10.86
N HIS A 60 5.55 1.81 -11.91
CA HIS A 60 4.80 0.80 -12.66
C HIS A 60 4.38 -0.41 -11.80
N LEU A 61 5.20 -0.79 -10.82
CA LEU A 61 4.85 -1.83 -9.85
C LEU A 61 3.69 -1.36 -8.95
N CYS A 62 3.73 -0.13 -8.44
CA CYS A 62 2.63 0.43 -7.65
C CYS A 62 1.32 0.49 -8.45
N ASP A 63 1.36 0.88 -9.73
CA ASP A 63 0.19 0.89 -10.60
C ASP A 63 -0.42 -0.52 -10.75
N HIS A 64 0.42 -1.53 -10.99
CA HIS A 64 0.00 -2.93 -11.05
C HIS A 64 -0.63 -3.38 -9.74
N LEU A 65 0.05 -3.17 -8.62
CA LEU A 65 -0.42 -3.57 -7.29
C LEU A 65 -1.73 -2.87 -6.92
N ASN A 66 -1.88 -1.57 -7.23
CA ASN A 66 -3.12 -0.82 -7.00
C ASN A 66 -4.29 -1.37 -7.83
N SER A 67 -4.03 -1.69 -9.10
CA SER A 67 -5.04 -2.28 -9.98
C SER A 67 -5.49 -3.65 -9.47
N THR A 68 -4.55 -4.53 -9.13
CA THR A 68 -4.87 -5.87 -8.61
C THR A 68 -5.54 -5.80 -7.23
N ALA A 69 -5.04 -4.95 -6.34
CA ALA A 69 -5.60 -4.78 -5.00
C ALA A 69 -7.05 -4.28 -5.05
N TYR A 70 -7.39 -3.38 -5.98
CA TYR A 70 -8.75 -2.87 -6.15
C TYR A 70 -9.80 -3.98 -6.35
N TYR A 71 -9.46 -5.04 -7.09
CA TYR A 71 -10.34 -6.18 -7.33
C TYR A 71 -10.24 -7.29 -6.27
N SER A 72 -9.34 -7.13 -5.29
CA SER A 72 -9.17 -8.10 -4.20
C SER A 72 -10.22 -7.88 -3.11
N THR A 73 -10.86 -8.97 -2.67
CA THR A 73 -11.73 -8.96 -1.49
C THR A 73 -10.97 -8.61 -0.22
N VAL A 74 -9.69 -9.00 -0.14
CA VAL A 74 -8.83 -8.75 1.03
C VAL A 74 -8.12 -7.41 0.92
N TRP A 75 -7.60 -7.02 -0.25
CA TRP A 75 -6.69 -5.86 -0.36
C TRP A 75 -7.31 -4.60 -0.99
N SER A 76 -8.60 -4.57 -1.28
CA SER A 76 -9.28 -3.41 -1.90
C SER A 76 -9.19 -2.09 -1.12
N HIS A 77 -8.83 -2.18 0.17
CA HIS A 77 -8.73 -1.06 1.10
C HIS A 77 -7.29 -0.59 1.36
N VAL A 78 -6.30 -1.08 0.59
CA VAL A 78 -4.93 -0.54 0.58
C VAL A 78 -4.58 0.13 -0.75
N GLN A 79 -3.55 0.97 -0.72
CA GLN A 79 -2.91 1.55 -1.90
C GLN A 79 -1.39 1.56 -1.75
N PHE A 80 -0.69 1.47 -2.87
CA PHE A 80 0.76 1.44 -2.98
C PHE A 80 1.26 2.76 -3.58
N ARG A 81 2.32 3.34 -3.01
CA ARG A 81 2.87 4.65 -3.39
C ARG A 81 4.40 4.60 -3.51
N THR A 82 4.91 5.15 -4.59
CA THR A 82 6.36 5.31 -4.85
C THR A 82 6.93 6.53 -4.13
N GLU A 83 8.19 6.44 -3.69
CA GLU A 83 9.01 7.56 -3.18
C GLU A 83 8.32 8.43 -2.11
N THR A 84 7.66 7.79 -1.15
CA THR A 84 7.02 8.54 -0.04
C THR A 84 8.07 8.93 0.99
N GLY A 85 7.94 10.15 1.55
CA GLY A 85 8.80 10.62 2.63
C GLY A 85 8.71 9.72 3.86
N ASP A 86 9.85 9.43 4.48
CA ASP A 86 9.93 8.71 5.75
C ASP A 86 9.39 9.60 6.88
N GLU A 87 8.25 9.19 7.46
CA GLU A 87 7.58 9.90 8.56
C GLU A 87 8.46 9.99 9.83
N THR A 88 9.47 9.13 9.95
CA THR A 88 10.39 9.10 11.09
C THR A 88 11.68 9.88 10.84
N ARG A 89 12.05 10.11 9.57
CA ARG A 89 13.33 10.73 9.18
C ARG A 89 13.15 11.68 8.00
N GLY A 90 13.05 12.97 8.30
CA GLY A 90 12.95 14.03 7.29
C GLY A 90 14.05 13.94 6.23
N GLY A 91 13.66 14.04 4.96
CA GLY A 91 14.55 13.99 3.80
C GLY A 91 14.87 12.59 3.28
N ARG A 92 14.54 11.52 4.01
CA ARG A 92 14.62 10.15 3.48
C ARG A 92 13.36 9.83 2.67
N LYS A 93 13.55 9.18 1.53
CA LYS A 93 12.48 8.58 0.72
C LYS A 93 12.50 7.07 0.90
N ILE A 94 11.32 6.49 1.03
CA ILE A 94 11.11 5.05 0.99
C ILE A 94 10.67 4.71 -0.43
N ASP A 95 11.25 3.66 -1.01
CA ASP A 95 10.97 3.28 -2.40
C ASP A 95 9.48 3.01 -2.62
N LEU A 96 8.87 2.19 -1.76
CA LEU A 96 7.47 1.81 -1.84
C LEU A 96 6.82 1.84 -0.45
N THR A 97 5.63 2.41 -0.36
CA THR A 97 4.83 2.41 0.88
C THR A 97 3.42 1.90 0.62
N VAL A 98 2.92 1.14 1.58
CA VAL A 98 1.51 0.73 1.63
C VAL A 98 0.75 1.68 2.55
N LYS A 99 -0.39 2.20 2.08
CA LYS A 99 -1.26 3.12 2.82
C LYS A 99 -2.70 2.65 2.79
N PRO A 100 -3.55 3.05 3.76
CA PRO A 100 -4.99 2.88 3.66
C PRO A 100 -5.59 3.57 2.43
N ARG A 101 -6.66 3.00 1.90
CA ARG A 101 -7.49 3.57 0.84
C ARG A 101 -8.96 3.46 1.23
N GLY A 102 -9.66 4.60 1.33
CA GLY A 102 -11.09 4.62 1.62
C GLY A 102 -11.48 3.98 2.97
N ALA A 103 -10.51 3.75 3.85
CA ALA A 103 -10.68 3.07 5.13
C ALA A 103 -9.70 3.63 6.17
N VAL A 104 -10.03 3.40 7.44
CA VAL A 104 -9.16 3.64 8.59
C VAL A 104 -8.74 2.29 9.16
N PHE A 105 -7.45 2.11 9.37
CA PHE A 105 -6.90 0.88 9.96
C PHE A 105 -6.56 1.13 11.42
N ILE A 106 -6.79 0.13 12.26
CA ILE A 106 -6.33 0.11 13.65
C ILE A 106 -5.30 -1.02 13.76
N ILE A 107 -4.02 -0.66 13.81
CA ILE A 107 -2.90 -1.62 13.92
C ILE A 107 -2.22 -1.35 15.25
N GLU A 108 -2.11 -2.38 16.10
CA GLU A 108 -1.48 -2.26 17.42
C GLU A 108 -2.07 -1.12 18.29
N GLY A 109 -3.38 -0.88 18.15
CA GLY A 109 -4.08 0.20 18.86
C GLY A 109 -3.84 1.61 18.29
N ARG A 110 -3.05 1.75 17.23
CA ARG A 110 -2.80 3.01 16.53
C ARG A 110 -3.74 3.16 15.33
N ARG A 111 -4.30 4.35 15.17
CA ARG A 111 -5.10 4.73 14.01
C ARG A 111 -4.20 5.12 12.84
N HIS A 112 -4.46 4.52 11.69
CA HIS A 112 -3.82 4.83 10.41
C HIS A 112 -4.86 5.23 9.37
N THR A 113 -4.59 6.32 8.67
CA THR A 113 -5.40 6.90 7.61
C THR A 113 -4.63 6.87 6.29
N GLN A 114 -5.24 7.31 5.20
CA GLN A 114 -4.60 7.37 3.87
C GLN A 114 -3.31 8.21 3.81
N PHE A 115 -3.03 9.01 4.84
CA PHE A 115 -1.82 9.82 4.94
C PHE A 115 -0.67 9.05 5.60
N ASP A 116 -0.97 8.03 6.39
CA ASP A 116 -0.01 7.27 7.19
C ASP A 116 0.54 6.07 6.41
N ALA A 117 1.85 5.89 6.44
CA ALA A 117 2.48 4.65 5.97
C ALA A 117 2.16 3.49 6.92
N LEU A 118 1.62 2.39 6.38
CA LEU A 118 1.45 1.13 7.12
C LEU A 118 2.74 0.33 7.14
N PHE A 119 3.33 0.16 5.95
CA PHE A 119 4.52 -0.67 5.75
C PHE A 119 5.46 0.01 4.77
N PRO A 120 6.59 0.57 5.24
CA PRO A 120 7.67 1.02 4.37
C PRO A 120 8.43 -0.20 3.82
N ILE A 121 8.62 -0.23 2.50
CA ILE A 121 9.33 -1.30 1.78
C ILE A 121 10.48 -0.68 1.01
N GLU A 122 11.70 -1.13 1.31
CA GLU A 122 12.92 -0.73 0.62
C GLU A 122 13.29 -1.78 -0.43
N CYS A 123 13.32 -1.34 -1.69
CA CYS A 123 13.61 -2.19 -2.83
C CYS A 123 15.13 -2.32 -2.99
N LYS A 124 15.79 -3.04 -2.07
CA LYS A 124 17.24 -3.19 -2.18
C LYS A 124 17.62 -3.92 -3.47
N ARG A 125 18.46 -3.27 -4.29
CA ARG A 125 19.06 -3.90 -5.48
C ARG A 125 19.86 -5.14 -5.07
N LEU A 126 19.53 -6.27 -5.69
CA LEU A 126 20.44 -7.41 -5.71
C LEU A 126 21.70 -6.99 -6.50
N PRO A 127 22.89 -7.50 -6.13
CA PRO A 127 24.09 -7.27 -6.92
C PRO A 127 23.83 -7.71 -8.36
N THR A 128 24.35 -6.93 -9.32
CA THR A 128 24.29 -7.30 -10.75
C THR A 128 24.87 -8.71 -10.91
N PRO A 129 24.13 -9.66 -11.51
CA PRO A 129 24.67 -11.00 -11.77
C PRO A 129 26.01 -10.89 -12.51
N LYS A 130 26.99 -11.70 -12.09
CA LYS A 130 28.27 -11.85 -12.80
C LYS A 130 28.08 -12.67 -14.07
#